data_AF-A0A929SJT0-F1
#
_entry.id   AF-A0A929SJT0-F1
#
_cell.length_a   1.000
_cell.length_b   1.000
_cell.length_c   1.000
_cell.angle_alpha   90.00
_cell.angle_beta   90.00
_cell.angle_gamma   90.00
#
_symmetry.space_group_name_H-M   'P 1'
#
loop_
_entity.id
_entity.type
_entity.pdbx_description
1 polymer ?
#
loop_
_entity_poly.entity_id
_entity_poly.type
_entity_poly.pdbx_seq_one_letter_code
_entity_poly.pdbx_strand_id
1 'polypeptide(L)'
;IHWWKNSQNPQRRAKVMISDHKDGEIIARVISFFGIGAIRGSSSKGAVKALAQSFRELKGGTDVIITPDGPRGPYHSIADGAVVIAQKQNAQIQILNYEASKFWQLKSWDKMIIPKPFTEISYTLSPPFTVTDMALEDARELIKKEMEK
;
A
#
# COMPACT_ATOMS: atom_id res chain seq x y z
N ILE A 1 12.69 -24.38 -13.75
CA ILE A 1 12.69 -22.97 -14.21
C ILE A 1 11.54 -22.25 -13.51
N HIS A 2 11.80 -21.45 -12.47
CA HIS A 2 10.77 -20.68 -11.77
C HIS A 2 10.56 -19.35 -12.51
N TRP A 3 9.54 -19.29 -13.37
CA TRP A 3 9.26 -18.15 -14.23
C TRP A 3 8.95 -16.85 -13.47
N TRP A 4 8.61 -16.91 -12.18
CA TRP A 4 8.42 -15.75 -11.30
C TRP A 4 9.73 -15.17 -10.74
N LYS A 5 10.88 -15.81 -10.97
CA LYS A 5 12.21 -15.30 -10.54
C LYS A 5 12.86 -14.36 -11.54
N ASN A 6 12.29 -14.18 -12.74
CA ASN A 6 12.84 -13.25 -13.72
C ASN A 6 12.49 -11.80 -13.32
N SER A 7 13.31 -11.30 -12.40
CA SER A 7 13.70 -9.90 -12.24
C SER A 7 14.06 -9.32 -13.61
N GLN A 8 13.07 -8.77 -14.31
CA GLN A 8 13.29 -7.97 -15.52
C GLN A 8 13.40 -6.47 -15.19
N ASN A 9 13.66 -6.12 -13.93
CA ASN A 9 13.98 -4.75 -13.55
C ASN A 9 15.01 -4.71 -12.41
N PRO A 10 16.28 -4.35 -12.67
CA PRO A 10 17.33 -4.39 -11.66
C PRO A 10 17.29 -3.28 -10.59
N GLN A 11 16.29 -2.38 -10.54
CA GLN A 11 16.47 -1.12 -9.79
C GLN A 11 15.25 -0.57 -9.02
N ARG A 12 14.20 -1.35 -8.73
CA ARG A 12 13.16 -0.89 -7.78
C ARG A 12 12.84 -1.91 -6.72
N ARG A 13 13.15 -1.54 -5.48
CA ARG A 13 12.82 -2.31 -4.27
C ARG A 13 11.50 -1.79 -3.74
N ALA A 14 10.63 -2.68 -3.27
CA ALA A 14 9.38 -2.28 -2.63
C ALA A 14 9.25 -2.90 -1.24
N LYS A 15 8.63 -2.17 -0.32
CA LYS A 15 8.22 -2.70 0.99
C LYS A 15 6.80 -2.30 1.34
N VAL A 16 6.03 -3.26 1.83
CA VAL A 16 4.65 -3.05 2.28
C VAL A 16 4.64 -2.76 3.77
N MET A 17 3.87 -1.78 4.22
CA MET A 17 3.61 -1.58 5.64
C MET A 17 2.64 -2.65 6.14
N ILE A 18 3.09 -3.49 7.08
CA ILE A 18 2.32 -4.62 7.61
C ILE A 18 2.39 -4.63 9.13
N SER A 19 1.24 -4.87 9.74
CA SER A 19 1.07 -4.95 11.19
C SER A 19 1.95 -6.02 11.86
N ASP A 20 2.33 -5.77 13.12
CA ASP A 20 3.17 -6.68 13.92
C ASP A 20 2.43 -7.84 14.60
N HIS A 21 1.22 -8.17 14.16
CA HIS A 21 0.44 -9.28 14.72
C HIS A 21 0.50 -10.54 13.84
N LYS A 22 -0.07 -11.64 14.34
CA LYS A 22 -0.01 -12.97 13.72
C LYS A 22 -0.47 -12.98 12.26
N ASP A 23 -1.59 -12.32 11.95
CA ASP A 23 -2.11 -12.26 10.58
C ASP A 23 -1.18 -11.47 9.65
N GLY A 24 -0.60 -10.37 10.17
CA GLY A 24 0.43 -9.61 9.46
C GLY A 24 1.72 -10.40 9.23
N GLU A 25 2.07 -11.36 10.08
CA GLU A 25 3.19 -12.27 9.82
C GLU A 25 2.91 -13.21 8.64
N ILE A 26 1.67 -13.70 8.49
CA ILE A 26 1.27 -14.52 7.35
C ILE A 26 1.42 -13.72 6.07
N ILE A 27 0.88 -12.50 6.03
CA ILE A 27 0.99 -11.60 4.87
C ILE A 27 2.46 -11.32 4.54
N ALA A 28 3.28 -10.99 5.54
CA ALA A 28 4.70 -10.70 5.35
C ALA A 28 5.48 -11.88 4.73
N ARG A 29 5.19 -13.11 5.15
CA ARG A 29 5.79 -14.31 4.55
C ARG A 29 5.34 -14.50 3.11
N VAL A 30 4.04 -14.33 2.84
CA VAL A 30 3.49 -14.47 1.48
C VAL A 30 4.15 -13.47 0.53
N ILE A 31 4.22 -12.18 0.89
CA ILE A 31 4.80 -11.16 0.01
C ILE A 31 6.31 -11.35 -0.22
N SER A 32 7.01 -11.99 0.72
CA SER A 32 8.45 -12.26 0.59
C SER A 32 8.78 -13.22 -0.56
N PHE A 33 7.87 -14.13 -0.91
CA PHE A 33 8.03 -15.01 -2.07
C PHE A 33 8.04 -14.25 -3.40
N PHE A 34 7.52 -13.01 -3.41
CA PHE A 34 7.52 -12.10 -4.55
C PHE A 34 8.70 -11.12 -4.52
N GLY A 35 9.65 -11.27 -3.59
CA GLY A 35 10.78 -10.35 -3.43
C GLY A 35 10.41 -8.99 -2.83
N ILE A 36 9.22 -8.87 -2.25
CA ILE A 36 8.73 -7.64 -1.61
C ILE A 36 8.99 -7.72 -0.11
N GLY A 37 9.61 -6.67 0.45
CA GLY A 37 9.89 -6.61 1.90
C GLY A 37 8.72 -6.07 2.71
N ALA A 38 8.88 -6.07 4.04
CA ALA A 38 7.88 -5.52 4.96
C ALA A 38 8.47 -4.43 5.85
N ILE A 39 7.72 -3.34 6.04
CA ILE A 39 7.91 -2.38 7.12
C ILE A 39 6.94 -2.76 8.22
N ARG A 40 7.45 -3.05 9.42
CA ARG A 40 6.66 -3.62 10.49
C ARG A 40 6.07 -2.54 11.41
N GLY A 41 4.74 -2.53 11.52
CA GLY A 41 3.98 -1.66 12.41
C GLY A 41 2.58 -1.32 11.89
N SER A 42 1.78 -0.68 12.73
CA SER A 42 0.45 -0.17 12.38
C SER A 42 0.13 1.10 13.16
N SER A 43 -0.95 1.80 12.77
CA SER A 43 -1.42 3.03 13.43
C SER A 43 -1.66 2.86 14.94
N SER A 44 -1.95 1.63 15.42
CA SER A 44 -2.10 1.36 16.86
C SER A 44 -0.84 0.84 17.56
N LYS A 45 0.10 0.23 16.84
CA LYS A 45 1.29 -0.36 17.46
C LYS A 45 2.48 -0.19 16.54
N GLY A 46 3.50 0.54 17.02
CA GLY A 46 4.72 0.76 16.26
C GLY A 46 4.62 1.80 15.15
N ALA A 47 3.57 2.64 15.12
CA ALA A 47 3.38 3.68 14.11
C ALA A 47 4.61 4.57 13.92
N VAL A 48 5.21 5.07 15.01
CA VAL A 48 6.42 5.92 14.96
C VAL A 48 7.60 5.18 14.33
N LYS A 49 7.81 3.92 14.70
CA LYS A 49 8.87 3.07 14.13
C LYS A 49 8.64 2.80 12.65
N ALA A 50 7.40 2.48 12.26
CA ALA A 50 7.01 2.25 10.88
C ALA A 50 7.22 3.50 10.02
N LEU A 51 6.78 4.67 10.49
CA LEU A 51 7.02 5.96 9.82
C LEU A 51 8.51 6.25 9.65
N ALA A 52 9.30 6.13 10.72
CA ALA A 52 10.73 6.35 10.66
C ALA A 52 11.44 5.39 9.69
N GLN A 53 10.98 4.13 9.63
CA GLN A 53 11.49 3.16 8.68
C GLN A 53 11.07 3.53 7.24
N SER A 54 9.82 3.91 6.99
CA SER A 54 9.36 4.38 5.67
C SER A 54 10.21 5.53 5.14
N PHE A 55 10.57 6.49 6.00
CA PHE A 55 11.47 7.58 5.60
C PHE A 55 12.85 7.08 5.16
N ARG A 56 13.43 6.11 5.90
CA ARG A 56 14.73 5.53 5.55
C ARG A 56 14.68 4.75 4.24
N GLU A 57 13.62 3.97 4.04
CA GLU A 57 13.44 3.17 2.82
C GLU A 57 13.28 4.06 1.59
N LEU A 58 12.43 5.10 1.68
CA LEU A 58 12.24 6.06 0.59
C LEU A 58 13.54 6.79 0.23
N LYS A 59 14.32 7.26 1.22
CA LYS A 59 15.65 7.85 0.99
C LYS A 59 16.63 6.87 0.32
N GLY A 60 16.46 5.58 0.56
CA GLY A 60 17.24 4.52 -0.08
C GLY A 60 16.76 4.16 -1.49
N GLY A 61 15.75 4.84 -2.04
CA GLY A 61 15.17 4.51 -3.34
C GLY A 61 14.28 3.25 -3.31
N THR A 62 13.77 2.88 -2.14
CA THR A 62 12.79 1.81 -1.97
C THR A 62 11.38 2.40 -1.95
N ASP A 63 10.50 1.90 -2.80
CA ASP A 63 9.08 2.26 -2.83
C ASP A 63 8.38 1.72 -1.57
N VAL A 64 7.50 2.53 -0.96
CA VAL A 64 6.73 2.16 0.22
C VAL A 64 5.26 2.00 -0.16
N ILE A 65 4.72 0.80 0.03
CA ILE A 65 3.34 0.42 -0.28
C ILE A 65 2.50 0.45 0.99
N ILE A 66 1.37 1.14 0.95
CA ILE A 66 0.47 1.34 2.09
C ILE A 66 -0.97 1.16 1.60
N THR A 67 -1.76 0.38 2.34
CA THR A 67 -3.22 0.40 2.16
C THR A 67 -3.77 1.64 2.87
N PRO A 68 -4.43 2.57 2.15
CA PRO A 68 -4.67 3.92 2.64
C PRO A 68 -5.66 4.00 3.80
N ASP A 69 -6.62 3.10 3.92
CA ASP A 69 -7.65 3.08 4.97
C ASP A 69 -7.19 2.44 6.29
N GLY A 70 -6.04 1.76 6.28
CA GLY A 70 -5.42 1.17 7.47
C GLY A 70 -6.28 0.08 8.15
N PRO A 71 -5.84 -0.47 9.29
CA PRO A 71 -6.44 -1.68 9.88
C PRO A 71 -7.82 -1.48 10.52
N ARG A 72 -8.33 -0.25 10.63
CA ARG A 72 -9.59 0.07 11.33
C ARG A 72 -10.57 0.89 10.50
N GLY A 73 -10.20 1.29 9.29
CA GLY A 73 -11.05 2.11 8.45
C GLY A 73 -11.28 3.52 8.99
N PRO A 74 -12.35 4.20 8.53
CA PRO A 74 -13.46 3.66 7.72
C PRO A 74 -13.07 3.26 6.29
N TYR A 75 -13.88 2.42 5.65
CA TYR A 75 -13.71 2.00 4.25
C TYR A 75 -13.50 3.22 3.35
N HIS A 76 -12.49 3.15 2.49
CA HIS A 76 -12.10 4.24 1.57
C HIS A 76 -11.74 5.58 2.26
N SER A 77 -11.27 5.52 3.52
CA SER A 77 -10.60 6.66 4.15
C SER A 77 -9.11 6.70 3.80
N ILE A 78 -8.51 7.89 3.88
CA ILE A 78 -7.06 8.06 3.70
C ILE A 78 -6.45 8.35 5.06
N ALA A 79 -5.61 7.44 5.55
CA ALA A 79 -4.89 7.59 6.80
C ALA A 79 -3.76 8.61 6.66
N ASP A 80 -3.59 9.42 7.70
CA ASP A 80 -2.62 10.51 7.77
C ASP A 80 -1.20 10.05 7.51
N GLY A 81 -0.88 8.82 7.92
CA GLY A 81 0.45 8.24 7.72
C GLY A 81 0.87 8.23 6.25
N ALA A 82 -0.06 7.97 5.32
CA ALA A 82 0.24 7.97 3.88
C ALA A 82 0.60 9.38 3.40
N VAL A 83 -0.19 10.37 3.79
CA VAL A 83 0.04 11.79 3.45
C VAL A 83 1.34 12.31 4.08
N VAL A 84 1.53 12.07 5.37
CA VAL A 84 2.71 12.53 6.12
C VAL A 84 4.00 11.93 5.54
N ILE A 85 3.97 10.66 5.10
CA ILE A 85 5.12 10.04 4.43
C ILE A 85 5.45 10.75 3.13
N ALA A 86 4.45 10.99 2.28
CA ALA A 86 4.64 11.66 1.01
C ALA A 86 5.18 13.09 1.21
N GLN A 87 4.57 13.87 2.10
CA GLN A 87 4.97 15.26 2.36
C GLN A 87 6.38 15.36 2.96
N LYS A 88 6.71 14.54 3.98
CA LYS A 88 8.00 14.63 4.68
C LYS A 88 9.18 14.14 3.84
N GLN A 89 8.94 13.28 2.85
CA GLN A 89 9.98 12.80 1.93
C GLN A 89 9.93 13.47 0.55
N ASN A 90 9.01 14.41 0.34
CA ASN A 90 8.71 14.98 -0.99
C ASN A 90 8.56 13.87 -2.05
N ALA A 91 7.86 12.80 -1.67
CA ALA A 91 7.72 11.60 -2.49
C ALA A 91 6.48 11.69 -3.38
N GLN A 92 6.60 11.17 -4.61
CA GLN A 92 5.45 11.00 -5.50
C GLN A 92 4.58 9.83 -5.03
N ILE A 93 3.27 10.01 -5.14
CA ILE A 93 2.25 8.99 -4.88
C ILE A 93 1.80 8.42 -6.23
N GLN A 94 1.61 7.10 -6.29
CA GLN A 94 0.89 6.42 -7.35
C GLN A 94 -0.16 5.52 -6.70
N ILE A 95 -1.36 5.47 -7.27
CA ILE A 95 -2.43 4.60 -6.81
C ILE A 95 -2.42 3.32 -7.63
N LEU A 96 -2.35 2.18 -6.94
CA LEU A 96 -2.58 0.86 -7.52
C LEU A 96 -3.99 0.39 -7.13
N ASN A 97 -4.88 0.33 -8.11
CA ASN A 97 -6.19 -0.27 -7.98
C ASN A 97 -6.19 -1.67 -8.61
N TYR A 98 -7.06 -2.54 -8.09
CA TYR A 98 -7.35 -3.81 -8.73
C TYR A 98 -8.85 -4.09 -8.70
N GLU A 99 -9.33 -4.72 -9.76
CA GLU A 99 -10.71 -5.16 -9.87
C GLU A 99 -10.75 -6.63 -10.27
N ALA A 100 -11.75 -7.35 -9.82
CA ALA A 100 -11.99 -8.72 -10.24
C ALA A 100 -13.36 -8.82 -10.90
N SER A 101 -13.47 -9.44 -12.08
CA SER A 101 -14.76 -9.57 -12.78
C SER A 101 -15.78 -10.44 -12.03
N LYS A 102 -15.29 -11.36 -11.18
CA LYS A 102 -16.09 -12.17 -10.26
C LYS A 102 -15.35 -12.32 -8.93
N PHE A 103 -16.02 -11.94 -7.83
CA PHE A 103 -15.45 -12.05 -6.48
C PHE A 103 -16.49 -12.52 -5.47
N TRP A 104 -16.00 -12.98 -4.32
CA TRP A 104 -16.76 -13.02 -3.08
C TRP A 104 -16.42 -11.76 -2.29
N GLN A 105 -17.42 -11.04 -1.80
CA GLN A 105 -17.20 -9.92 -0.88
C GLN A 105 -17.44 -10.38 0.54
N LEU A 106 -16.45 -10.17 1.41
CA LEU A 106 -16.58 -10.47 2.84
C LEU A 106 -17.49 -9.44 3.52
N LYS A 107 -18.16 -9.86 4.60
CA LYS A 107 -18.96 -8.97 5.47
C LYS A 107 -18.09 -8.29 6.54
N SER A 108 -16.86 -7.95 6.18
CA SER A 108 -15.93 -7.20 7.02
C SER A 108 -16.10 -5.70 6.79
N TRP A 109 -15.57 -4.88 7.73
CA TRP A 109 -15.73 -3.42 7.67
C TRP A 109 -15.11 -2.81 6.41
N ASP A 110 -14.06 -3.44 5.88
CA ASP A 110 -13.29 -3.06 4.68
C ASP A 110 -13.88 -3.60 3.38
N LYS A 111 -14.97 -4.39 3.45
CA LYS A 111 -15.59 -5.05 2.29
C LYS A 111 -14.59 -5.78 1.40
N MET A 112 -13.59 -6.44 2.01
CA MET A 112 -12.55 -7.15 1.27
C MET A 112 -13.15 -8.09 0.21
N ILE A 113 -12.65 -7.97 -1.02
CA ILE A 113 -13.00 -8.87 -2.12
C ILE A 113 -11.98 -10.00 -2.24
N ILE A 114 -12.47 -11.22 -2.43
CA ILE A 114 -11.67 -12.38 -2.77
C ILE A 114 -12.02 -12.76 -4.21
N PRO A 115 -11.09 -12.57 -5.16
CA PRO A 115 -11.30 -12.98 -6.55
C PRO A 115 -11.65 -14.47 -6.62
N LYS A 116 -12.69 -14.83 -7.38
CA LYS A 116 -13.04 -16.24 -7.59
C LYS A 116 -11.96 -16.90 -8.47
N PRO A 117 -11.71 -18.21 -8.31
CA PRO A 117 -10.81 -18.93 -9.21
C PRO A 117 -11.17 -18.69 -10.68
N PHE A 118 -10.14 -18.49 -11.52
CA PHE A 118 -10.27 -18.26 -12.96
C PHE A 118 -11.03 -16.98 -13.36
N THR A 119 -11.20 -16.04 -12.43
CA THR A 119 -11.68 -14.70 -12.78
C THR A 119 -10.59 -13.87 -13.45
N GLU A 120 -11.02 -12.93 -14.28
CA GLU A 120 -10.14 -11.86 -14.75
C GLU A 120 -9.90 -10.87 -13.62
N ILE A 121 -8.64 -10.45 -13.46
CA ILE A 121 -8.22 -9.39 -12.54
C ILE A 121 -7.54 -8.31 -13.37
N SER A 122 -8.09 -7.10 -13.36
CA SER A 122 -7.48 -5.91 -13.95
C SER A 122 -6.74 -5.12 -12.88
N TYR A 123 -5.61 -4.53 -13.26
CA TYR A 123 -4.84 -3.63 -12.40
C TYR A 123 -4.70 -2.29 -13.10
N THR A 124 -4.90 -1.21 -12.35
CA THR A 124 -4.73 0.16 -12.84
C THR A 124 -3.70 0.86 -11.97
N LEU A 125 -2.75 1.54 -12.60
CA LEU A 125 -1.76 2.37 -11.94
C LEU A 125 -1.96 3.83 -12.37
N SER A 126 -2.20 4.72 -11.41
CA SER A 126 -2.34 6.15 -11.71
C SER A 126 -1.00 6.76 -12.15
N PRO A 127 -1.00 7.85 -12.93
CA PRO A 127 0.17 8.69 -13.06
C PRO A 127 0.68 9.15 -11.69
N PRO A 128 1.99 9.38 -11.52
CA PRO A 128 2.55 9.89 -10.28
C PRO A 128 2.08 11.34 -10.01
N PHE A 129 1.71 11.63 -8.77
CA PHE A 129 1.34 12.98 -8.31
C PHE A 129 1.97 13.32 -6.96
N THR A 130 1.91 14.57 -6.54
CA THR A 130 2.48 15.05 -5.27
C THR A 130 1.44 15.75 -4.41
N VAL A 131 1.65 15.70 -3.09
CA VAL A 131 0.82 16.35 -2.06
C VAL A 131 1.67 17.19 -1.09
N THR A 132 2.94 17.45 -1.41
CA THR A 132 3.93 18.04 -0.50
C THR A 132 3.48 19.36 0.13
N ASP A 133 2.87 20.24 -0.65
CA ASP A 133 2.53 21.61 -0.24
C ASP A 133 1.03 21.79 0.07
N MET A 134 0.28 20.68 0.18
CA MET A 134 -1.16 20.71 0.44
C MET A 134 -1.46 20.66 1.95
N ALA A 135 -2.59 21.25 2.36
CA ALA A 135 -3.12 20.98 3.69
C ALA A 135 -3.46 19.49 3.80
N LEU A 136 -3.41 18.94 5.01
CA LEU A 136 -3.59 17.51 5.25
C LEU A 136 -4.96 17.02 4.73
N GLU A 137 -6.01 17.83 4.88
CA GLU A 137 -7.35 17.49 4.40
C GLU A 137 -7.41 17.46 2.86
N ASP A 138 -6.94 18.53 2.20
CA ASP A 138 -6.89 18.62 0.73
C ASP A 138 -6.10 17.46 0.11
N ALA A 139 -5.00 17.07 0.76
CA ALA A 139 -4.19 15.93 0.34
C ALA A 139 -4.96 14.60 0.45
N ARG A 140 -5.72 14.39 1.54
CA ARG A 140 -6.58 13.20 1.68
C ARG A 140 -7.66 13.17 0.62
N GLU A 141 -8.31 14.30 0.36
CA GLU A 141 -9.36 14.40 -0.67
C GLU A 141 -8.81 14.12 -2.07
N LEU A 142 -7.64 14.66 -2.41
CA LEU A 142 -7.00 14.39 -3.69
C LEU A 142 -6.66 12.91 -3.84
N ILE A 143 -6.02 12.30 -2.84
CA ILE A 143 -5.67 10.87 -2.88
C ILE A 143 -6.94 10.04 -3.05
N LYS A 144 -8.00 10.35 -2.30
CA LYS A 144 -9.28 9.65 -2.41
C LYS A 144 -9.88 9.78 -3.82
N LYS A 145 -9.85 10.97 -4.40
CA LYS A 145 -10.32 11.22 -5.78
C LYS A 145 -9.51 10.44 -6.81
N GLU A 146 -8.18 10.34 -6.65
CA GLU A 146 -7.34 9.52 -7.54
C GLU A 146 -7.59 8.02 -7.37
N MET A 147 -8.03 7.57 -6.19
CA MET A 147 -8.43 6.17 -5.95
C MET A 147 -9.74 5.77 -6.59
N GLU A 148 -10.66 6.71 -6.79
CA GLU A 148 -11.97 6.46 -7.40
C GLU A 148 -11.95 6.46 -8.94
N LYS A 149 -10.77 6.67 -9.55
CA LYS A 149 -10.56 6.60 -11.00
C LYS A 149 -10.12 5.21 -11.44
#